data_AF-A0ABC8UFC6-F1
#
_entry.id   AF-A0ABC8UFC6-F1
#
_cell.length_a   1.000
_cell.length_b   1.000
_cell.length_c   1.000
_cell.angle_alpha   90.00
_cell.angle_beta   90.00
_cell.angle_gamma   90.00
#
_symmetry.space_group_name_H-M   'P 1'
#
loop_
_entity.id
_entity.type
_entity.pdbx_description
1 polymer ?
#
loop_
_entity_poly.entity_id
_entity_poly.type
_entity_poly.pdbx_seq_one_letter_code
_entity_poly.pdbx_strand_id
1 'polypeptide(L)'
;MSIICTLSLRSPDNAARAIEAGAGDLAIQAMQKYPEAEQMQRNSCLMIRNLVVRNPENRTLLLGNGIEKVIRKAKENHKSCKNAATDALRDLGVDDYNT
;
A
#
# COMPACT_ATOMS: atom_id res chain seq x y z
N MET A 1 2.18 -10.76 -1.37
CA MET A 1 1.42 -9.56 -1.78
C MET A 1 0.69 -9.70 -3.12
N SER A 2 1.25 -10.37 -4.14
CA SER A 2 0.65 -10.44 -5.49
C SER A 2 -0.76 -10.99 -5.55
N ILE A 3 -1.08 -12.06 -4.81
CA ILE A 3 -2.42 -12.68 -4.81
C ILE A 3 -3.49 -11.69 -4.32
N ILE A 4 -3.27 -11.07 -3.16
CA ILE A 4 -4.21 -10.08 -2.59
C ILE A 4 -4.33 -8.87 -3.53
N CYS A 5 -3.21 -8.39 -4.07
CA CYS A 5 -3.22 -7.33 -5.06
C CYS A 5 -4.13 -7.64 -6.26
N THR A 6 -4.07 -8.88 -6.79
CA THR A 6 -4.93 -9.32 -7.89
C THR A 6 -6.40 -9.44 -7.46
N LEU A 7 -6.67 -10.03 -6.30
CA LEU A 7 -8.05 -10.22 -5.80
C LEU A 7 -8.76 -8.90 -5.51
N SER A 8 -8.04 -7.90 -5.00
CA SER A 8 -8.59 -6.57 -4.71
C SER A 8 -8.68 -5.66 -5.95
N LEU A 9 -8.12 -6.06 -7.10
CA LEU A 9 -8.12 -5.22 -8.29
C LEU A 9 -9.55 -4.97 -8.78
N ARG A 10 -9.97 -3.71 -8.73
CA ARG A 10 -11.31 -3.25 -9.14
C ARG A 10 -12.46 -3.91 -8.36
N SER A 11 -12.20 -4.54 -7.21
CA SER A 11 -13.20 -5.17 -6.37
C SER A 11 -13.17 -4.55 -4.97
N PRO A 12 -14.04 -3.55 -4.69
CA PRO A 12 -14.08 -2.90 -3.38
C PRO A 12 -14.48 -3.87 -2.25
N ASP A 13 -15.34 -4.86 -2.53
CA ASP A 13 -15.69 -5.90 -1.56
C ASP A 13 -14.49 -6.77 -1.18
N ASN A 14 -13.68 -7.21 -2.14
CA ASN A 14 -12.47 -7.97 -1.85
C ASN A 14 -11.42 -7.10 -1.14
N ALA A 15 -11.34 -5.81 -1.46
CA ALA A 15 -10.46 -4.87 -0.76
C ALA A 15 -10.86 -4.70 0.72
N ALA A 16 -12.14 -4.48 1.01
CA ALA A 16 -12.66 -4.40 2.37
C ALA A 16 -12.38 -5.69 3.15
N ARG A 17 -12.73 -6.86 2.59
CA ARG A 17 -12.48 -8.17 3.21
C ARG A 17 -11.00 -8.46 3.45
N ALA A 18 -10.12 -8.01 2.54
CA ALA A 18 -8.69 -8.17 2.73
C ALA A 18 -8.17 -7.33 3.91
N ILE A 19 -8.68 -6.10 4.08
CA ILE A 19 -8.35 -5.26 5.25
C ILE A 19 -8.86 -5.88 6.54
N GLU A 20 -10.11 -6.35 6.56
CA GLU A 20 -10.69 -7.07 7.72
C GLU A 20 -9.87 -8.31 8.08
N ALA A 21 -9.31 -9.00 7.08
CA ALA A 21 -8.44 -10.17 7.27
C ALA A 21 -6.99 -9.82 7.67
N GLY A 22 -6.66 -8.54 7.90
CA GLY A 22 -5.34 -8.09 8.34
C GLY A 22 -4.30 -7.94 7.22
N ALA A 23 -4.70 -7.91 5.95
CA ALA A 23 -3.76 -7.76 4.83
C ALA A 23 -2.96 -6.44 4.87
N GLY A 24 -3.57 -5.37 5.41
CA GLY A 24 -2.94 -4.08 5.62
C GLY A 24 -1.75 -4.16 6.59
N ASP A 25 -1.98 -4.76 7.75
CA ASP A 25 -0.95 -4.93 8.78
C ASP A 25 0.17 -5.84 8.31
N LEU A 26 -0.18 -6.92 7.60
CA LEU A 26 0.81 -7.79 6.96
C LEU A 26 1.69 -7.03 5.97
N ALA A 27 1.11 -6.10 5.19
CA ALA A 27 1.86 -5.25 4.26
C ALA A 27 2.88 -4.39 5.00
N ILE A 28 2.43 -3.67 6.04
CA ILE A 28 3.25 -2.79 6.86
C ILE A 28 4.41 -3.59 7.48
N GLN A 29 4.11 -4.70 8.13
CA GLN A 29 5.11 -5.55 8.77
C GLN A 29 6.12 -6.11 7.78
N ALA A 30 5.67 -6.59 6.61
CA ALA A 30 6.55 -7.13 5.58
C ALA A 30 7.47 -6.04 5.01
N MET A 31 6.94 -4.85 4.71
CA MET A 31 7.73 -3.74 4.19
C MET A 31 8.77 -3.26 5.21
N GLN A 32 8.42 -3.23 6.51
CA GLN A 32 9.35 -2.86 7.58
C GLN A 32 10.42 -3.93 7.83
N LYS A 33 10.06 -5.21 7.76
CA LYS A 33 10.98 -6.33 7.99
C LYS A 33 11.96 -6.53 6.83
N TYR A 34 11.54 -6.23 5.61
CA TYR A 34 12.34 -6.46 4.40
C TYR A 34 12.50 -5.16 3.58
N PRO A 35 13.13 -4.12 4.13
CA PRO A 35 13.25 -2.81 3.46
C PRO A 35 14.01 -2.90 2.14
N GLU A 36 15.00 -3.79 2.03
CA GLU A 36 15.84 -3.96 0.84
C GLU A 36 15.21 -4.86 -0.26
N ALA A 37 14.09 -5.52 0.04
CA ALA A 37 13.41 -6.39 -0.92
C ALA A 37 12.59 -5.57 -1.92
N GLU A 38 13.25 -4.96 -2.90
CA GLU A 38 12.68 -4.02 -3.87
C GLU A 38 11.35 -4.50 -4.50
N GLN A 39 11.29 -5.76 -4.96
CA GLN A 39 10.07 -6.31 -5.55
C GLN A 39 8.92 -6.44 -4.54
N MET A 40 9.23 -6.74 -3.26
CA MET A 40 8.24 -6.79 -2.18
C MET A 40 7.70 -5.39 -1.88
N GLN A 41 8.56 -4.38 -1.84
CA GLN A 41 8.19 -2.99 -1.64
C GLN A 41 7.24 -2.52 -2.75
N ARG A 42 7.62 -2.72 -4.02
CA ARG A 42 6.80 -2.35 -5.18
C ARG A 42 5.45 -3.06 -5.18
N ASN A 43 5.44 -4.37 -4.93
CA ASN A 43 4.19 -5.15 -4.88
C ASN A 43 3.28 -4.73 -3.73
N SER A 44 3.86 -4.31 -2.60
CA SER A 44 3.09 -3.79 -1.47
C SER A 44 2.44 -2.47 -1.83
N CYS A 45 3.16 -1.53 -2.46
CA CYS A 45 2.56 -0.28 -2.95
C CYS A 45 1.39 -0.51 -3.92
N LEU A 46 1.53 -1.45 -4.87
CA LEU A 46 0.44 -1.82 -5.78
C LEU A 46 -0.76 -2.42 -5.06
N MET A 47 -0.52 -3.26 -4.07
CA MET A 47 -1.56 -3.84 -3.24
C MET A 47 -2.30 -2.75 -2.45
N ILE A 48 -1.58 -1.88 -1.74
CA ILE A 48 -2.16 -0.77 -0.97
C ILE A 48 -3.04 0.11 -1.85
N ARG A 49 -2.55 0.49 -3.03
CA ARG A 49 -3.33 1.25 -4.01
C ARG A 49 -4.68 0.60 -4.30
N ASN A 50 -4.69 -0.70 -4.58
CA ASN A 50 -5.93 -1.43 -4.86
C ASN A 50 -6.85 -1.51 -3.63
N LEU A 51 -6.30 -1.61 -2.43
CA LEU A 51 -7.06 -1.65 -1.18
C LEU A 51 -7.77 -0.33 -0.86
N VAL A 52 -7.26 0.82 -1.32
CA VAL A 52 -7.74 2.14 -0.86
C VAL A 52 -8.46 2.97 -1.93
N VAL A 53 -8.22 2.70 -3.21
CA VAL A 53 -8.71 3.56 -4.31
C VAL A 53 -10.23 3.70 -4.33
N ARG A 54 -10.99 2.68 -3.91
CA ARG A 54 -12.46 2.66 -3.88
C ARG A 54 -13.04 2.40 -2.49
N ASN A 55 -12.22 2.49 -1.45
CA ASN A 55 -12.59 2.21 -0.06
C ASN A 55 -12.00 3.31 0.84
N PRO A 56 -12.68 4.45 1.00
CA PRO A 56 -12.21 5.55 1.85
C PRO A 56 -11.93 5.13 3.30
N GLU A 57 -12.73 4.21 3.85
CA GLU A 57 -12.56 3.62 5.18
C GLU A 57 -11.21 2.91 5.35
N ASN A 58 -10.73 2.23 4.29
CA ASN A 58 -9.43 1.56 4.31
C ASN A 58 -8.28 2.56 4.38
N ARG A 59 -8.45 3.78 3.85
CA ARG A 59 -7.44 4.85 3.94
C ARG A 59 -7.21 5.23 5.40
N THR A 60 -8.28 5.52 6.12
CA THR A 60 -8.21 5.94 7.53
C THR A 60 -7.53 4.87 8.38
N LEU A 61 -7.89 3.59 8.18
CA LEU A 61 -7.27 2.47 8.89
C LEU A 61 -5.76 2.36 8.61
N LEU A 62 -5.37 2.32 7.33
CA LEU A 62 -3.97 2.14 6.97
C LEU A 62 -3.10 3.35 7.36
N LEU A 63 -3.64 4.57 7.24
CA LEU A 63 -2.97 5.80 7.69
C LEU A 63 -2.79 5.79 9.21
N GLY A 64 -3.82 5.39 9.96
CA GLY A 64 -3.73 5.19 11.41
C GLY A 64 -2.64 4.20 11.83
N ASN A 65 -2.39 3.19 10.99
CA ASN A 65 -1.35 2.18 11.22
C ASN A 65 0.04 2.59 10.66
N GLY A 66 0.18 3.82 10.14
CA GLY A 66 1.47 4.37 9.74
C GLY A 66 1.98 3.95 8.36
N ILE A 67 1.11 3.48 7.46
CA ILE A 67 1.51 3.04 6.10
C ILE A 67 2.24 4.14 5.32
N GLU A 68 1.90 5.41 5.53
CA GLU A 68 2.46 6.54 4.78
C GLU A 68 3.99 6.59 4.89
N LYS A 69 4.51 6.55 6.12
CA LYS A 69 5.96 6.60 6.37
C LYS A 69 6.67 5.42 5.73
N VAL A 70 6.03 4.25 5.70
CA VAL A 70 6.57 3.03 5.11
C VAL A 70 6.64 3.14 3.58
N ILE A 71 5.59 3.66 2.94
CA ILE A 71 5.58 3.86 1.48
C ILE A 71 6.57 4.96 1.06
N ARG A 72 6.69 6.06 1.81
CA ARG A 72 7.68 7.11 1.53
C ARG A 72 9.11 6.57 1.59
N LYS A 73 9.43 5.78 2.62
CA LYS A 73 10.74 5.10 2.72
C LYS A 73 11.00 4.16 1.53
N ALA A 74 10.00 3.39 1.10
CA ALA A 74 10.13 2.54 -0.08
C ALA A 74 10.38 3.36 -1.38
N LYS A 75 9.70 4.51 -1.52
CA LYS A 75 9.87 5.45 -2.64
C LYS A 75 11.27 6.04 -2.71
N GLU A 76 11.85 6.37 -1.56
CA GLU A 76 13.21 6.93 -1.42
C GLU A 76 14.28 5.88 -1.73
N ASN A 77 14.15 4.69 -1.15
CA ASN A 77 15.17 3.65 -1.24
C ASN A 77 15.23 2.96 -2.61
N HIS A 78 14.09 2.85 -3.31
CA HIS A 78 13.99 2.02 -4.51
C HIS A 78 13.42 2.78 -5.70
N LYS A 79 14.26 3.01 -6.72
CA LYS A 79 13.84 3.70 -7.95
C LYS A 79 12.66 2.99 -8.64
N SER A 80 12.60 1.66 -8.63
CA SER A 80 11.48 0.94 -9.26
C SER A 80 10.15 1.07 -8.50
N CYS A 81 10.18 1.53 -7.25
CA CYS A 81 9.00 1.78 -6.44
C CYS A 81 8.37 3.15 -6.69
N LYS A 82 9.10 4.12 -7.28
CA LYS A 82 8.65 5.53 -7.40
C LYS A 82 7.21 5.66 -7.88
N ASN A 83 6.88 5.11 -9.05
CA ASN A 83 5.54 5.27 -9.61
C ASN A 83 4.46 4.58 -8.74
N ALA A 84 4.72 3.34 -8.31
CA ALA A 84 3.76 2.59 -7.50
C ALA A 84 3.53 3.23 -6.12
N ALA A 85 4.59 3.76 -5.50
CA ALA A 85 4.53 4.45 -4.22
C ALA A 85 3.79 5.80 -4.36
N THR A 86 4.11 6.59 -5.38
CA THR A 86 3.41 7.85 -5.68
C THR A 86 1.91 7.61 -5.89
N ASP A 87 1.53 6.61 -6.69
CA ASP A 87 0.12 6.28 -6.92
C ASP A 87 -0.58 5.82 -5.64
N ALA A 88 0.09 5.02 -4.80
CA ALA A 88 -0.45 4.58 -3.52
C ALA A 88 -0.66 5.75 -2.55
N LEU A 89 0.31 6.67 -2.44
CA LEU A 89 0.19 7.87 -1.61
C LEU A 89 -0.94 8.80 -2.10
N ARG A 90 -1.06 9.00 -3.43
CA ARG A 90 -2.18 9.76 -4.00
C ARG A 90 -3.53 9.12 -3.64
N ASP A 91 -3.65 7.80 -3.82
CA ASP A 91 -4.91 7.09 -3.60
C ASP A 91 -5.24 6.94 -2.10
N LEU A 92 -4.24 7.02 -1.21
CA LEU A 92 -4.40 7.20 0.24
C LEU A 92 -4.95 8.57 0.61
N GLY A 93 -4.81 9.57 -0.26
CA GLY A 93 -5.24 10.95 -0.02
C GLY A 93 -4.29 11.74 0.87
N VAL A 94 -2.99 11.40 0.89
CA VAL A 94 -1.99 12.20 1.61
C VAL A 94 -1.52 13.37 0.75
N ASP A 95 -1.26 14.48 1.41
CA ASP A 95 -0.64 15.65 0.78
C ASP A 95 0.83 15.37 0.42
N ASP A 96 1.38 16.18 -0.48
CA ASP A 96 2.78 16.08 -0.92
C ASP A 96 3.17 14.65 -1.34
N TYR A 97 2.24 13.91 -1.95
CA TYR A 97 2.48 12.52 -2.36
C TYR A 97 3.56 12.38 -3.45
N ASN A 98 3.83 13.47 -4.18
CA ASN A 98 4.82 13.52 -5.25
C ASN A 98 6.24 13.81 -4.79
N THR A 99 6.45 14.33 -3.57
CA THR A 99 7.79 14.66 -3.04
C THR A 99 8.58 13.43 -2.64
#